data_AF-A0A3L6L008-F1
#
_entry.id   AF-A0A3L6L008-F1
#
_cell.length_a   1.000
_cell.length_b   1.000
_cell.length_c   1.000
_cell.angle_alpha   90.00
_cell.angle_beta   90.00
_cell.angle_gamma   90.00
#
_symmetry.space_group_name_H-M   'P 1'
#
loop_
_entity.id
_entity.type
_entity.pdbx_description
1 polymer ?
#
loop_
_entity_poly.entity_id
_entity_poly.type
_entity_poly.pdbx_seq_one_letter_code
_entity_poly.pdbx_strand_id
1 'polypeptide(L)'
;MSSTGKFVDANHASMRIDRECLHDATFNESAEEQLEKLTPGGFLHYDYRTPMAKEKRLPDQFHVVQWNIERGIQWDRVKDTFRALKADILILQELDINCRRSGYRNVAKELAKALEMEVYFLCEFEELDSTIRSPKNAVGPLSQPTLHLDSRSGNSGAGGISGQRRGQRHFHGNAILSSVATLSNVTAIPHYVGLDWEKHGVKLREPRCGFRYFMRCCIKSCERENVSMPDLYLYSCHFEIFVGCLGERGS
;
A
#
# COMPACT_ATOMS: atom_id res chain seq x y z
N MET A 1 -17.04 -60.60 -9.05
CA MET A 1 -17.35 -59.66 -10.15
C MET A 1 -17.40 -58.27 -9.54
N SER A 2 -16.33 -57.51 -9.70
CA SER A 2 -16.10 -56.19 -9.09
C SER A 2 -16.70 -55.12 -10.00
N SER A 3 -17.55 -54.26 -9.46
CA SER A 3 -18.17 -53.12 -10.15
C SER A 3 -17.50 -51.85 -9.66
N THR A 4 -16.52 -51.38 -10.43
CA THR A 4 -15.77 -50.14 -10.19
C THR A 4 -16.54 -48.93 -10.71
N GLY A 5 -16.71 -47.94 -9.83
CA GLY A 5 -17.29 -46.64 -10.14
C GLY A 5 -16.40 -45.85 -11.10
N LYS A 6 -17.03 -45.16 -12.05
CA LYS A 6 -16.39 -44.14 -12.89
C LYS A 6 -16.48 -42.80 -12.19
N PHE A 7 -15.39 -42.37 -11.56
CA PHE A 7 -15.14 -40.95 -11.30
C PHE A 7 -14.48 -40.36 -12.55
N VAL A 8 -15.04 -39.24 -13.01
CA VAL A 8 -14.53 -38.44 -14.13
C VAL A 8 -13.41 -37.56 -13.60
N ASP A 9 -12.19 -37.80 -14.06
CA ASP A 9 -11.01 -36.97 -13.76
C ASP A 9 -11.18 -35.58 -14.39
N ALA A 10 -11.26 -34.55 -13.54
CA ALA A 10 -11.08 -33.17 -13.95
C ALA A 10 -9.57 -32.90 -14.06
N ASN A 11 -9.08 -32.78 -15.29
CA ASN A 11 -7.72 -32.35 -15.63
C ASN A 11 -7.40 -31.01 -14.96
N HIS A 12 -6.68 -31.05 -13.85
CA HIS A 12 -5.99 -29.89 -13.28
C HIS A 12 -4.71 -29.72 -14.09
N ALA A 13 -4.71 -28.80 -15.04
CA ALA A 13 -3.51 -28.40 -15.77
C ALA A 13 -2.52 -27.76 -14.77
N SER A 14 -1.60 -28.57 -14.26
CA SER A 14 -0.42 -28.11 -13.54
C SER A 14 0.50 -27.44 -14.57
N MET A 15 0.39 -26.12 -14.69
CA MET A 15 1.43 -25.31 -15.31
C MET A 15 2.68 -25.41 -14.43
N ARG A 16 3.57 -26.33 -14.79
CA ARG A 16 4.98 -26.27 -14.39
C ARG A 16 5.56 -25.04 -15.08
N ILE A 17 5.65 -23.93 -14.35
CA ILE A 17 6.40 -22.77 -14.80
C ILE A 17 7.86 -23.10 -14.53
N ASP A 18 8.61 -23.30 -15.61
CA ASP A 18 10.04 -23.56 -15.60
C ASP A 18 10.78 -22.45 -14.85
N ARG A 19 11.63 -22.87 -13.92
CA ARG A 19 12.28 -22.05 -12.88
C ARG A 19 13.39 -21.13 -13.39
N GLU A 20 13.57 -21.02 -14.71
CA GLU A 20 14.69 -20.32 -15.35
C GLU A 20 14.27 -19.05 -16.13
N CYS A 21 12.97 -18.69 -16.16
CA CYS A 21 12.48 -17.58 -16.99
C CYS A 21 11.90 -16.38 -16.20
N LEU A 22 12.26 -16.21 -14.92
CA LEU A 22 11.77 -15.10 -14.07
C LEU A 22 12.82 -14.03 -13.74
N HIS A 23 14.04 -14.12 -14.30
CA HIS A 23 15.11 -13.18 -13.98
C HIS A 23 15.36 -12.07 -15.00
N ASP A 24 14.58 -11.94 -16.08
CA ASP A 24 14.95 -10.98 -17.14
C ASP A 24 13.79 -10.32 -17.91
N ALA A 25 12.62 -10.19 -17.29
CA ALA A 25 11.53 -9.43 -17.90
C ALA A 25 10.94 -8.42 -16.92
N THR A 26 10.89 -7.17 -17.38
CA THR A 26 10.29 -5.95 -16.81
C THR A 26 11.22 -5.06 -16.00
N PHE A 27 10.98 -3.74 -16.12
CA PHE A 27 11.65 -2.58 -15.50
C PHE A 27 12.44 -1.67 -16.45
N ASN A 28 11.81 -1.28 -17.57
CA ASN A 28 12.13 -0.01 -18.23
C ASN A 28 10.93 0.96 -18.23
N GLU A 29 9.87 0.64 -17.47
CA GLU A 29 8.75 1.57 -17.27
C GLU A 29 9.11 2.55 -16.16
N SER A 30 8.91 3.84 -16.42
CA SER A 30 9.13 4.86 -15.41
C SER A 30 8.14 4.71 -14.24
N ALA A 31 8.50 5.21 -13.06
CA ALA A 31 7.58 5.23 -11.90
C ALA A 31 6.28 6.00 -12.18
N GLU A 32 6.29 6.90 -13.17
CA GLU A 32 5.11 7.65 -13.63
C GLU A 32 4.18 6.75 -14.45
N GLU A 33 4.72 5.93 -15.37
CA GLU A 33 3.95 4.96 -16.16
C GLU A 33 3.31 3.88 -15.28
N GLN A 34 4.04 3.36 -14.30
CA GLN A 34 3.49 2.39 -13.34
C GLN A 34 2.31 2.98 -12.57
N LEU A 35 2.41 4.25 -12.18
CA LEU A 35 1.37 4.94 -11.45
C LEU A 35 0.14 5.23 -12.33
N GLU A 36 0.35 5.56 -13.60
CA GLU A 36 -0.72 5.77 -14.57
C GLU A 36 -1.53 4.50 -14.83
N LYS A 37 -0.86 3.33 -14.86
CA LYS A 37 -1.48 2.02 -15.05
C LYS A 37 -2.03 1.41 -13.76
N LEU A 38 -1.76 2.00 -12.60
CA LEU A 38 -2.16 1.43 -11.31
C LEU A 38 -3.68 1.33 -11.20
N THR A 39 -4.17 0.18 -10.76
CA THR A 39 -5.59 -0.07 -10.46
C THR A 39 -5.71 -0.64 -9.04
N PRO A 40 -6.89 -0.59 -8.41
CA PRO A 40 -7.17 -1.38 -7.22
C PRO A 40 -6.71 -2.84 -7.39
N GLY A 41 -6.05 -3.38 -6.37
CA GLY A 41 -5.39 -4.70 -6.38
C GLY A 41 -4.00 -4.74 -7.04
N GLY A 42 -3.59 -3.66 -7.70
CA GLY A 42 -2.28 -3.52 -8.33
C GLY A 42 -1.18 -3.11 -7.34
N PHE A 43 0.07 -3.27 -7.79
CA PHE A 43 1.26 -3.01 -6.98
C PHE A 43 2.15 -1.93 -7.57
N LEU A 44 2.86 -1.24 -6.69
CA LEU A 44 4.07 -0.48 -7.02
C LEU A 44 5.24 -1.04 -6.21
N HIS A 45 6.42 -1.07 -6.82
CA HIS A 45 7.65 -1.54 -6.19
C HIS A 45 8.73 -0.47 -6.29
N TYR A 46 9.44 -0.24 -5.18
CA TYR A 46 10.62 0.60 -5.16
C TYR A 46 11.67 -0.04 -4.26
N ASP A 47 12.92 -0.04 -4.69
CA ASP A 47 14.03 -0.51 -3.85
C ASP A 47 15.09 0.59 -3.74
N TYR A 48 15.08 1.27 -2.58
CA TYR A 48 16.03 2.34 -2.24
C TYR A 48 17.14 1.86 -1.30
N ARG A 49 17.27 0.55 -1.06
CA ARG A 49 18.37 0.00 -0.27
C ARG A 49 19.70 0.28 -0.98
N THR A 50 20.71 0.61 -0.19
CA THR A 50 22.10 0.67 -0.68
C THR A 50 22.56 -0.71 -1.14
N PRO A 51 23.57 -0.82 -2.03
CA PRO A 51 24.13 -2.11 -2.43
C PRO A 51 24.50 -2.99 -1.22
N MET A 52 25.09 -2.39 -0.19
CA MET A 52 25.43 -3.09 1.05
C MET A 52 24.19 -3.61 1.81
N ALA A 53 23.08 -2.86 1.83
CA ALA A 53 21.85 -3.30 2.47
C ALA A 53 21.15 -4.44 1.70
N LYS A 54 21.29 -4.49 0.38
CA LYS A 54 20.75 -5.60 -0.46
C LYS A 54 21.47 -6.94 -0.20
N GLU A 55 22.73 -6.89 0.20
CA GLU A 55 23.49 -8.09 0.60
C GLU A 55 23.14 -8.58 2.01
N LYS A 56 22.46 -7.76 2.83
CA LYS A 56 22.05 -8.19 4.17
C LYS A 56 20.95 -9.23 4.09
N ARG A 57 21.09 -10.25 4.93
CA ARG A 57 20.09 -11.28 5.16
C ARG A 57 19.37 -10.99 6.47
N LEU A 58 18.12 -11.45 6.59
CA LEU A 58 17.32 -11.24 7.78
C LEU A 58 17.93 -12.06 8.95
N PRO A 59 18.32 -11.42 10.06
CA PRO A 59 18.88 -12.13 11.22
C PRO A 59 17.81 -12.95 11.95
N ASP A 60 18.27 -13.81 12.86
CA ASP A 60 17.36 -14.64 13.69
C ASP A 60 16.53 -13.79 14.67
N GLN A 61 17.04 -12.62 15.08
CA GLN A 61 16.32 -11.62 15.85
C GLN A 61 16.21 -10.33 15.04
N PHE A 62 15.00 -9.89 14.75
CA PHE A 62 14.71 -8.71 13.93
C PHE A 62 13.50 -7.95 14.48
N HIS A 63 13.40 -6.68 14.13
CA HIS A 63 12.33 -5.79 14.57
C HIS A 63 11.28 -5.58 13.49
N VAL A 64 10.03 -5.81 13.85
CA VAL A 64 8.87 -5.54 13.00
C VAL A 64 8.03 -4.45 13.63
N VAL A 65 7.63 -3.46 12.84
CA VAL A 65 6.64 -2.46 13.25
C VAL A 65 5.43 -2.56 12.34
N GLN A 66 4.24 -2.63 12.94
CA GLN A 66 2.98 -2.56 12.23
C GLN A 66 2.22 -1.31 12.69
N TRP A 67 1.79 -0.48 11.73
CA TRP A 67 1.09 0.76 12.05
C TRP A 67 0.22 1.26 10.90
N ASN A 68 -1.05 1.58 11.20
CA ASN A 68 -1.86 2.48 10.38
C ASN A 68 -1.39 3.93 10.60
N ILE A 69 -0.81 4.55 9.56
CA ILE A 69 -0.19 5.87 9.67
C ILE A 69 -1.11 7.02 9.27
N GLU A 70 -2.42 6.78 9.20
CA GLU A 70 -3.46 7.78 8.90
C GLU A 70 -3.10 8.62 7.67
N ARG A 71 -2.98 7.97 6.51
CA ARG A 71 -2.75 8.58 5.19
C ARG A 71 -1.40 9.31 5.05
N GLY A 72 -0.53 9.22 6.05
CA GLY A 72 0.75 9.94 6.09
C GLY A 72 0.58 11.45 6.33
N ILE A 73 -0.52 11.89 6.94
CA ILE A 73 -0.82 13.32 7.17
C ILE A 73 0.26 13.98 8.06
N GLN A 74 0.72 13.29 9.11
CA GLN A 74 1.79 13.77 9.99
C GLN A 74 3.18 13.36 9.48
N TRP A 75 3.47 13.68 8.22
CA TRP A 75 4.65 13.21 7.48
C TRP A 75 5.96 13.21 8.29
N ASP A 76 6.38 14.37 8.80
CA ASP A 76 7.67 14.47 9.49
C ASP A 76 7.71 13.64 10.76
N ARG A 77 6.62 13.64 11.54
CA ARG A 77 6.53 12.84 12.77
C ARG A 77 6.58 11.34 12.47
N VAL A 78 5.86 10.87 11.45
CA VAL A 78 5.86 9.46 11.03
C VAL A 78 7.27 9.04 10.61
N LYS A 79 7.89 9.81 9.71
CA LYS A 79 9.25 9.57 9.19
C LYS A 79 10.28 9.55 10.32
N ASP A 80 10.26 10.54 11.22
CA ASP A 80 11.23 10.65 12.30
C ASP A 80 11.04 9.55 13.36
N THR A 81 9.79 9.13 13.59
CA THR A 81 9.50 7.97 14.45
C THR A 81 10.10 6.69 13.88
N PHE A 82 9.94 6.42 12.59
CA PHE A 82 10.52 5.22 11.97
C PHE A 82 12.05 5.23 11.96
N ARG A 83 12.68 6.40 11.77
CA ARG A 83 14.14 6.55 11.93
C ARG A 83 14.62 6.23 13.34
N ALA A 84 13.85 6.62 14.36
CA ALA A 84 14.18 6.33 15.74
C ALA A 84 13.98 4.85 16.10
N LEU A 85 12.90 4.23 15.61
CA LEU A 85 12.59 2.82 15.86
C LEU A 85 13.58 1.86 15.20
N LYS A 86 14.15 2.22 14.05
CA LYS A 86 15.10 1.40 13.28
C LYS A 86 14.58 -0.03 13.02
N ALA A 87 13.35 -0.14 12.55
CA ALA A 87 12.76 -1.43 12.23
C ALA A 87 13.45 -2.08 11.01
N ASP A 88 13.53 -3.42 11.03
CA ASP A 88 13.98 -4.20 9.88
C ASP A 88 12.86 -4.35 8.85
N ILE A 89 11.63 -4.50 9.34
CA ILE A 89 10.41 -4.65 8.53
C ILE A 89 9.34 -3.68 9.02
N LEU A 90 8.71 -2.96 8.09
CA LEU A 90 7.52 -2.15 8.36
C LEU A 90 6.31 -2.74 7.64
N ILE A 91 5.18 -2.86 8.34
CA ILE A 91 3.90 -3.31 7.79
C ILE A 91 2.88 -2.20 8.02
N LEU A 92 2.61 -1.42 6.97
CA LEU A 92 1.88 -0.16 7.09
C LEU A 92 0.51 -0.25 6.41
N GLN A 93 -0.46 0.44 7.03
CA GLN A 93 -1.80 0.67 6.48
C GLN A 93 -2.07 2.17 6.33
N GLU A 94 -3.01 2.49 5.45
CA GLU A 94 -3.41 3.87 5.12
C GLU A 94 -2.26 4.74 4.64
N LEU A 95 -1.72 4.42 3.48
CA LEU A 95 -0.75 5.25 2.78
C LEU A 95 -1.43 5.87 1.56
N ASP A 96 -1.29 7.18 1.43
CA ASP A 96 -1.79 7.90 0.27
C ASP A 96 -0.72 8.06 -0.80
N ILE A 97 -1.19 8.16 -2.05
CA ILE A 97 -0.41 8.63 -3.19
C ILE A 97 -1.16 9.80 -3.83
N ASN A 98 -0.46 10.93 -3.96
CA ASN A 98 -0.93 12.16 -4.59
C ASN A 98 -2.18 12.79 -3.96
N CYS A 99 -2.58 12.43 -2.74
CA CYS A 99 -3.71 13.09 -2.09
C CYS A 99 -3.33 14.45 -1.50
N ARG A 100 -4.19 15.46 -1.65
CA ARG A 100 -4.00 16.81 -1.08
C ARG A 100 -3.74 16.78 0.43
N ARG A 101 -4.49 15.96 1.17
CA ARG A 101 -4.36 15.79 2.63
C ARG A 101 -2.98 15.27 3.08
N SER A 102 -2.26 14.58 2.20
CA SER A 102 -0.89 14.11 2.44
C SER A 102 0.17 14.96 1.72
N GLY A 103 -0.21 16.17 1.28
CA GLY A 103 0.69 17.09 0.58
C GLY A 103 1.07 16.64 -0.82
N TYR A 104 0.20 15.86 -1.49
CA TYR A 104 0.45 15.28 -2.82
C TYR A 104 1.66 14.34 -2.91
N ARG A 105 2.08 13.77 -1.77
CA ARG A 105 3.20 12.84 -1.70
C ARG A 105 2.84 11.46 -2.23
N ASN A 106 3.84 10.73 -2.70
CA ASN A 106 3.78 9.27 -2.75
C ASN A 106 4.37 8.74 -1.44
N VAL A 107 3.53 8.54 -0.43
CA VAL A 107 3.98 8.28 0.95
C VAL A 107 4.84 7.03 1.03
N ALA A 108 4.46 5.94 0.34
CA ALA A 108 5.23 4.69 0.33
C ALA A 108 6.62 4.87 -0.30
N LYS A 109 6.69 5.48 -1.49
CA LYS A 109 7.95 5.76 -2.19
C LYS A 109 8.88 6.67 -1.38
N GLU A 110 8.33 7.74 -0.82
CA GLU A 110 9.10 8.71 -0.06
C GLU A 110 9.58 8.13 1.28
N LEU A 111 8.78 7.31 1.97
CA LEU A 111 9.23 6.60 3.18
C LEU A 111 10.36 5.64 2.85
N ALA A 112 10.18 4.81 1.83
CA ALA A 112 11.20 3.86 1.41
C ALA A 112 12.52 4.56 1.04
N LYS A 113 12.44 5.69 0.34
CA LYS A 113 13.62 6.52 0.05
C LYS A 113 14.25 7.11 1.31
N ALA A 114 13.44 7.63 2.24
CA ALA A 114 13.93 8.29 3.45
C ALA A 114 14.54 7.34 4.49
N LEU A 115 14.18 6.06 4.42
CA LEU A 115 14.61 4.99 5.31
C LEU A 115 15.56 3.99 4.63
N GLU A 116 15.88 4.18 3.35
CA GLU A 116 16.71 3.27 2.52
C GLU A 116 16.18 1.82 2.52
N MET A 117 14.88 1.66 2.30
CA MET A 117 14.18 0.37 2.30
C MET A 117 13.69 -0.01 0.91
N GLU A 118 13.50 -1.31 0.71
CA GLU A 118 12.61 -1.85 -0.31
C GLU A 118 11.16 -1.67 0.15
N VAL A 119 10.24 -1.42 -0.79
CA VAL A 119 8.81 -1.34 -0.52
C VAL A 119 7.99 -1.95 -1.64
N TYR A 120 6.96 -2.69 -1.25
CA TYR A 120 5.79 -2.92 -2.09
C TYR A 120 4.62 -2.12 -1.54
N PHE A 121 3.93 -1.39 -2.41
CA PHE A 121 2.66 -0.74 -2.14
C PHE A 121 1.56 -1.50 -2.88
N LEU A 122 0.47 -1.81 -2.19
CA LEU A 122 -0.75 -2.40 -2.73
C LEU A 122 -1.84 -1.34 -2.75
N CYS A 123 -2.37 -1.03 -3.94
CA CYS A 123 -3.50 -0.13 -4.09
C CYS A 123 -4.79 -0.82 -3.63
N GLU A 124 -5.45 -0.27 -2.60
CA GLU A 124 -6.80 -0.69 -2.23
C GLU A 124 -7.84 0.11 -3.00
N PHE A 125 -7.67 1.43 -3.05
CA PHE A 125 -8.63 2.34 -3.65
C PHE A 125 -7.97 3.37 -4.56
N GLU A 126 -8.65 3.68 -5.66
CA GLU A 126 -8.52 4.97 -6.31
C GLU A 126 -9.44 5.98 -5.62
N GLU A 127 -8.85 7.09 -5.18
CA GLU A 127 -9.52 8.15 -4.44
C GLU A 127 -9.98 9.24 -5.42
N LEU A 128 -11.28 9.25 -5.75
CA LEU A 128 -11.85 10.14 -6.76
C LEU A 128 -11.98 11.57 -6.23
N ASP A 129 -11.43 12.55 -6.94
CA ASP A 129 -11.57 13.96 -6.56
C ASP A 129 -12.99 14.47 -6.84
N SER A 130 -13.58 15.17 -5.86
CA SER A 130 -14.97 15.58 -5.93
C SER A 130 -15.28 16.71 -4.96
N THR A 131 -16.17 17.62 -5.36
CA THR A 131 -16.67 18.75 -4.55
C THR A 131 -17.45 18.33 -3.32
N ILE A 132 -17.88 17.07 -3.23
CA ILE A 132 -18.60 16.54 -2.06
C ILE A 132 -17.66 16.18 -0.91
N ARG A 133 -16.35 16.02 -1.19
CA ARG A 133 -15.37 15.71 -0.17
C ARG A 133 -15.21 16.87 0.79
N SER A 134 -15.17 16.54 2.08
CA SER A 134 -14.78 17.50 3.10
C SER A 134 -13.31 17.92 2.93
N PRO A 135 -12.91 19.11 3.40
CA PRO A 135 -11.52 19.56 3.27
C PRO A 135 -10.50 18.60 3.89
N LYS A 136 -10.83 17.94 5.01
CA LYS A 136 -9.97 16.95 5.67
C LYS A 136 -9.74 15.69 4.84
N ASN A 137 -10.70 15.32 3.99
CA ASN A 137 -10.66 14.11 3.16
C ASN A 137 -10.26 14.42 1.71
N ALA A 138 -9.80 15.64 1.45
CA ALA A 138 -9.50 16.11 0.11
C ALA A 138 -8.34 15.35 -0.53
N VAL A 139 -8.51 15.06 -1.81
CA VAL A 139 -7.54 14.28 -2.61
C VAL A 139 -6.98 15.14 -3.73
N GLY A 140 -7.78 16.01 -4.34
CA GLY A 140 -7.33 16.93 -5.37
C GLY A 140 -7.93 18.34 -5.24
N PRO A 141 -7.81 19.16 -6.30
CA PRO A 141 -8.27 20.56 -6.30
C PRO A 141 -9.80 20.72 -6.31
N LEU A 142 -10.58 19.73 -6.77
CA LEU A 142 -12.05 19.83 -6.80
C LEU A 142 -12.66 19.70 -5.39
N SER A 143 -11.99 18.99 -4.49
CA SER A 143 -12.38 18.89 -3.08
C SER A 143 -12.47 20.28 -2.42
N GLN A 144 -13.50 20.55 -1.63
CA GLN A 144 -13.75 21.88 -1.06
C GLN A 144 -12.50 22.42 -0.35
N PRO A 145 -12.14 23.71 -0.53
CA PRO A 145 -11.02 24.29 0.17
C PRO A 145 -11.31 24.31 1.67
N THR A 146 -10.26 24.23 2.49
CA THR A 146 -10.41 24.43 3.93
C THR A 146 -10.89 25.86 4.15
N LEU A 147 -12.14 26.03 4.57
CA LEU A 147 -12.65 27.33 5.03
C LEU A 147 -11.99 27.65 6.37
N HIS A 148 -10.73 28.09 6.34
CA HIS A 148 -10.12 28.81 7.44
C HIS A 148 -9.71 30.19 6.95
N LEU A 149 -10.35 31.19 7.57
CA LEU A 149 -9.92 32.57 7.56
C LEU A 149 -8.45 32.63 8.00
N ASP A 150 -7.57 33.07 7.11
CA ASP A 150 -6.34 33.75 7.51
C ASP A 150 -6.19 35.00 6.65
N SER A 151 -6.96 36.01 7.02
CA SER A 151 -6.62 37.40 6.77
C SER A 151 -5.42 37.80 7.65
N ARG A 152 -4.25 37.19 7.42
CA ARG A 152 -2.95 37.70 7.88
C ARG A 152 -1.86 37.34 6.86
N SER A 153 -1.61 38.31 5.99
CA SER A 153 -0.38 38.47 5.22
C SER A 153 0.86 38.29 6.12
N GLY A 154 1.86 37.54 5.64
CA GLY A 154 3.18 37.53 6.27
C GLY A 154 4.03 36.29 6.01
N ASN A 155 4.55 36.16 4.79
CA ASN A 155 5.84 35.55 4.47
C ASN A 155 6.11 34.13 5.03
N SER A 156 5.81 33.09 4.24
CA SER A 156 6.37 31.75 4.42
C SER A 156 6.84 31.21 3.06
N GLY A 157 8.07 30.68 3.07
CA GLY A 157 8.91 30.46 1.91
C GLY A 157 8.28 29.61 0.81
N ALA A 158 8.70 29.93 -0.42
CA ALA A 158 8.48 29.17 -1.63
C ALA A 158 9.03 27.73 -1.49
N GLY A 159 8.25 26.85 -0.89
CA GLY A 159 8.43 25.41 -0.88
C GLY A 159 7.49 24.75 -1.89
N GLY A 160 7.76 24.97 -3.18
CA GLY A 160 7.35 24.12 -4.31
C GLY A 160 5.89 23.63 -4.39
N ILE A 161 4.99 24.48 -4.86
CA ILE A 161 3.77 24.06 -5.59
C ILE A 161 4.21 23.61 -7.00
N SER A 162 4.92 22.49 -7.11
CA SER A 162 5.49 22.03 -8.39
C SER A 162 4.98 20.66 -8.84
N GLY A 163 3.91 20.14 -8.24
CA GLY A 163 3.51 18.73 -8.41
C GLY A 163 2.17 18.46 -9.12
N GLN A 164 1.27 19.45 -9.24
CA GLN A 164 -0.07 19.17 -9.77
C GLN A 164 -0.07 19.08 -11.29
N ARG A 165 -0.11 17.86 -11.82
CA ARG A 165 -0.42 17.61 -13.23
C ARG A 165 -1.93 17.52 -13.40
N ARG A 166 -2.46 18.14 -14.46
CA ARG A 166 -3.89 18.01 -14.83
C ARG A 166 -4.17 16.53 -15.12
N GLY A 167 -5.17 15.95 -14.47
CA GLY A 167 -5.49 14.51 -14.60
C GLY A 167 -4.68 13.58 -13.69
N GLN A 168 -3.95 14.11 -12.71
CA GLN A 168 -3.26 13.30 -11.71
C GLN A 168 -4.25 12.45 -10.90
N ARG A 169 -3.99 11.15 -10.83
CA ARG A 169 -4.77 10.17 -10.07
C ARG A 169 -4.27 10.09 -8.63
N HIS A 170 -5.17 9.72 -7.72
CA HIS A 170 -4.90 9.63 -6.29
C HIS A 170 -5.23 8.22 -5.79
N PHE A 171 -4.39 7.68 -4.92
CA PHE A 171 -4.55 6.29 -4.47
C PHE A 171 -4.40 6.18 -2.96
N HIS A 172 -4.99 5.12 -2.43
CA HIS A 172 -4.91 4.74 -1.04
C HIS A 172 -4.66 3.24 -0.93
N GLY A 173 -3.81 2.84 0.02
CA GLY A 173 -3.59 1.43 0.25
C GLY A 173 -2.59 1.10 1.35
N ASN A 174 -1.98 -0.08 1.20
CA ASN A 174 -1.14 -0.72 2.22
C ASN A 174 0.30 -0.86 1.70
N ALA A 175 1.28 -0.94 2.60
CA ALA A 175 2.68 -1.13 2.23
C ALA A 175 3.40 -2.11 3.15
N ILE A 176 4.36 -2.87 2.60
CA ILE A 176 5.34 -3.63 3.38
C ILE A 176 6.71 -3.17 2.91
N LEU A 177 7.55 -2.79 3.88
CA LEU A 177 8.91 -2.31 3.65
C LEU A 177 9.91 -3.22 4.34
N SER A 178 11.08 -3.38 3.72
CA SER A 178 12.20 -4.15 4.28
C SER A 178 13.51 -3.37 4.13
N SER A 179 14.24 -3.15 5.22
CA SER A 179 15.60 -2.56 5.19
C SER A 179 16.67 -3.63 4.94
N VAL A 180 16.30 -4.89 5.14
CA VAL A 180 17.11 -6.11 4.98
C VAL A 180 16.31 -7.16 4.25
N ALA A 181 16.96 -8.12 3.59
CA ALA A 181 16.29 -9.22 2.86
C ALA A 181 15.32 -8.77 1.75
N THR A 182 15.29 -9.51 0.65
CA THR A 182 14.42 -9.17 -0.48
C THR A 182 13.01 -9.72 -0.29
N LEU A 183 12.01 -8.86 -0.51
CA LEU A 183 10.60 -9.23 -0.51
C LEU A 183 10.25 -9.93 -1.83
N SER A 184 9.58 -11.07 -1.76
CA SER A 184 9.19 -11.88 -2.92
C SER A 184 7.76 -12.41 -2.80
N ASN A 185 7.24 -13.05 -3.86
CA ASN A 185 5.91 -13.66 -3.90
C ASN A 185 4.78 -12.73 -3.41
N VAL A 186 4.84 -11.47 -3.84
CA VAL A 186 3.87 -10.45 -3.48
C VAL A 186 2.50 -10.83 -4.04
N THR A 187 1.48 -10.85 -3.19
CA THR A 187 0.13 -11.31 -3.55
C THR A 187 -0.92 -10.37 -2.97
N ALA A 188 -1.90 -9.99 -3.80
CA ALA A 188 -3.07 -9.23 -3.38
C ALA A 188 -4.16 -10.25 -3.05
N ILE A 189 -4.66 -10.20 -1.82
CA ILE A 189 -5.72 -11.08 -1.35
C ILE A 189 -6.97 -10.22 -1.18
N PRO A 190 -7.97 -10.38 -2.04
CA PRO A 190 -9.18 -9.57 -1.97
C PRO A 190 -9.96 -9.86 -0.69
N HIS A 191 -10.40 -8.82 0.01
CA HIS A 191 -11.27 -8.92 1.17
C HIS A 191 -12.66 -8.37 0.84
N TYR A 192 -13.56 -9.27 0.48
CA TYR A 192 -14.91 -8.93 0.00
C TYR A 192 -15.90 -8.55 1.10
N VAL A 193 -15.52 -8.67 2.37
CA VAL A 193 -16.37 -8.27 3.49
C VAL A 193 -16.08 -6.81 3.81
N GLY A 194 -17.03 -5.93 3.51
CA GLY A 194 -16.82 -4.50 3.69
C GLY A 194 -17.91 -3.67 3.04
N LEU A 195 -17.75 -2.35 3.16
CA LEU A 195 -18.56 -1.38 2.46
C LEU A 195 -18.22 -1.44 0.97
N ASP A 196 -19.25 -1.55 0.15
CA ASP A 196 -19.13 -1.29 -1.29
C ASP A 196 -18.94 0.22 -1.49
N TRP A 197 -17.68 0.63 -1.60
CA TRP A 197 -17.28 2.03 -1.73
C TRP A 197 -17.71 2.66 -3.05
N GLU A 198 -17.86 1.87 -4.12
CA GLU A 198 -18.37 2.36 -5.39
C GLU A 198 -19.84 2.76 -5.26
N LYS A 199 -20.63 1.96 -4.54
CA LYS A 199 -22.05 2.24 -4.30
C LYS A 199 -22.29 3.28 -3.20
N HIS A 200 -21.50 3.25 -2.13
CA HIS A 200 -21.77 4.01 -0.90
C HIS A 200 -20.84 5.21 -0.69
N GLY A 201 -19.70 5.28 -1.37
CA GLY A 201 -18.68 6.32 -1.17
C GLY A 201 -19.22 7.74 -1.38
N VAL A 202 -20.12 7.93 -2.36
CA VAL A 202 -20.79 9.23 -2.57
C VAL A 202 -21.63 9.64 -1.36
N LYS A 203 -22.40 8.71 -0.77
CA LYS A 203 -23.22 8.97 0.42
C LYS A 203 -22.36 9.30 1.64
N LEU A 204 -21.19 8.67 1.74
CA LEU A 204 -20.21 8.92 2.78
C LEU A 204 -19.29 10.12 2.50
N ARG A 205 -19.49 10.83 1.38
CA ARG A 205 -18.66 11.97 0.96
C ARG A 205 -17.17 11.63 0.77
N GLU A 206 -16.88 10.38 0.44
CA GLU A 206 -15.56 9.84 0.12
C GLU A 206 -15.68 8.90 -1.10
N PRO A 207 -15.95 9.44 -2.30
CA PRO A 207 -16.13 8.63 -3.51
C PRO A 207 -14.84 7.90 -3.88
N ARG A 208 -14.88 6.57 -3.95
CA ARG A 208 -13.74 5.69 -4.18
C ARG A 208 -14.11 4.60 -5.18
N CYS A 209 -13.11 4.12 -5.91
CA CYS A 209 -13.19 2.91 -6.73
C CYS A 209 -12.24 1.86 -6.16
N GLY A 210 -12.66 0.59 -6.12
CA GLY A 210 -11.90 -0.50 -5.51
C GLY A 210 -12.49 -1.02 -4.20
N PHE A 211 -11.69 -1.83 -3.51
CA PHE A 211 -12.12 -2.56 -2.31
C PHE A 211 -10.92 -2.89 -1.41
N ARG A 212 -11.16 -3.47 -0.23
CA ARG A 212 -10.08 -3.82 0.70
C ARG A 212 -9.26 -4.99 0.18
N TYR A 213 -7.94 -4.86 0.27
CA TYR A 213 -7.02 -5.94 -0.06
C TYR A 213 -6.01 -6.15 1.06
N PHE A 214 -5.72 -7.40 1.34
CA PHE A 214 -4.57 -7.76 2.15
C PHE A 214 -3.38 -7.97 1.22
N MET A 215 -2.22 -7.50 1.66
CA MET A 215 -0.97 -7.78 0.97
C MET A 215 -0.24 -8.90 1.69
N ARG A 216 0.18 -9.91 0.94
CA ARG A 216 1.14 -10.91 1.42
C ARG A 216 2.47 -10.74 0.70
N CYS A 217 3.57 -10.77 1.44
CA CYS A 217 4.92 -10.92 0.91
C CYS A 217 5.62 -12.13 1.55
N CYS A 218 6.71 -12.57 0.97
CA CYS A 218 7.54 -13.67 1.45
C CYS A 218 9.02 -13.24 1.49
N ILE A 219 9.67 -13.47 2.63
CA ILE A 219 11.12 -13.51 2.74
C ILE A 219 11.54 -14.98 2.68
N LYS A 220 12.28 -15.34 1.63
CA LYS A 220 12.72 -16.71 1.41
C LYS A 220 13.73 -17.16 2.46
N SER A 221 13.82 -18.47 2.72
CA SER A 221 14.85 -19.01 3.62
C SER A 221 16.27 -18.59 3.20
N CYS A 222 16.55 -18.48 1.90
CA CYS A 222 17.83 -17.99 1.36
C CYS A 222 18.10 -16.50 1.60
N GLU A 223 17.07 -15.73 1.97
CA GLU A 223 17.17 -14.33 2.35
C GLU A 223 17.35 -14.16 3.87
N ARG A 224 17.48 -15.26 4.64
CA ARG A 224 17.73 -15.27 6.08
C ARG A 224 19.17 -15.68 6.37
N GLU A 225 19.72 -15.22 7.50
CA GLU A 225 21.06 -15.65 7.96
C GLU A 225 21.07 -17.15 8.26
N ASN A 226 20.03 -17.64 8.94
CA ASN A 226 19.81 -19.06 9.16
C ASN A 226 18.93 -19.65 8.07
N VAL A 227 19.56 -20.23 7.04
CA VAL A 227 18.89 -20.83 5.88
C VAL A 227 18.09 -22.10 6.20
N SER A 228 18.27 -22.69 7.39
CA SER A 228 17.46 -23.85 7.83
C SER A 228 16.06 -23.45 8.30
N MET A 229 15.87 -22.17 8.63
CA MET A 229 14.55 -21.63 8.97
C MET A 229 13.66 -21.55 7.73
N PRO A 230 12.35 -21.81 7.88
CA PRO A 230 11.44 -21.76 6.74
C PRO A 230 11.26 -20.34 6.19
N ASP A 231 10.66 -20.26 5.00
CA ASP A 231 10.17 -19.00 4.43
C ASP A 231 9.30 -18.24 5.45
N LEU A 232 9.54 -16.94 5.60
CA LEU A 232 8.76 -16.04 6.44
C LEU A 232 7.70 -15.35 5.58
N TYR A 233 6.42 -15.46 5.99
CA TYR A 233 5.32 -14.77 5.32
C TYR A 233 4.88 -13.56 6.12
N LEU A 234 4.75 -12.42 5.45
CA LEU A 234 4.34 -11.15 6.01
C LEU A 234 2.97 -10.78 5.45
N TYR A 235 2.06 -10.32 6.32
CA TYR A 235 0.72 -9.92 5.93
C TYR A 235 0.43 -8.49 6.40
N SER A 236 -0.01 -7.62 5.49
CA SER A 236 -0.64 -6.35 5.83
C SER A 236 -2.14 -6.49 5.64
N CYS A 237 -2.88 -6.52 6.75
CA CYS A 237 -4.33 -6.67 6.75
C CYS A 237 -4.97 -5.38 7.29
N HIS A 238 -5.74 -4.70 6.45
CA HIS A 238 -6.53 -3.54 6.85
C HIS A 238 -8.01 -3.92 6.85
N PHE A 239 -8.54 -4.21 8.04
CA PHE A 239 -9.96 -4.52 8.21
C PHE A 239 -10.77 -3.23 8.36
N GLU A 240 -11.99 -3.22 7.82
CA GLU A 240 -12.94 -2.18 8.15
C GLU A 240 -13.48 -2.43 9.56
N ILE A 241 -13.21 -1.51 10.49
CA ILE A 241 -13.83 -1.54 11.81
C ILE A 241 -15.27 -1.06 11.63
N PHE A 242 -16.18 -2.00 11.39
CA PHE A 242 -17.57 -1.71 11.65
C PHE A 242 -17.73 -1.57 13.16
N VAL A 243 -18.06 -0.37 13.60
CA VAL A 243 -18.79 -0.18 14.86
C VAL A 243 -20.11 -0.92 14.66
N GLY A 244 -20.16 -2.18 15.10
CA GLY A 244 -21.41 -2.93 15.17
C GLY A 244 -22.43 -2.15 16.00
N CYS A 245 -23.63 -2.00 15.46
CA CYS A 245 -24.91 -1.82 16.15
C CYS A 245 -24.89 -1.17 17.54
N LEU A 246 -25.15 0.14 17.64
CA LEU A 246 -25.79 0.74 18.82
C LEU A 246 -26.73 1.89 18.42
N GLY A 247 -28.05 1.66 18.60
CA GLY A 247 -29.16 2.63 18.55
C GLY A 247 -29.62 3.03 17.14
N GLU A 248 -30.84 2.77 16.66
CA GLU A 248 -32.14 2.66 17.32
C GLU A 248 -32.98 1.60 16.58
N ARG A 249 -33.51 0.62 17.31
CA ARG A 249 -34.76 -0.03 16.90
C ARG A 249 -35.85 0.98 17.21
N GLY A 250 -36.41 1.60 16.18
CA GLY A 250 -37.68 2.32 16.30
C GLY A 250 -38.75 1.36 16.76
N SER A 251 -39.24 1.59 17.98
CA SER A 251 -40.57 1.20 18.45
C SER A 251 -41.64 1.97 17.70
#